data_AF-A0A8S3IAU6-F1
#
_entry.id   AF-A0A8S3IAU6-F1
#
_cell.length_a   1.000
_cell.length_b   1.000
_cell.length_c   1.000
_cell.angle_alpha   90.00
_cell.angle_beta   90.00
_cell.angle_gamma   90.00
#
_symmetry.space_group_name_H-M   'P 1'
#
loop_
_entity.id
_entity.type
_entity.pdbx_description
1 polymer ?
#
loop_
_entity_poly.entity_id
_entity_poly.type
_entity_poly.pdbx_seq_one_letter_code
_entity_poly.pdbx_strand_id
1 'polypeptide(L)'
;MSKTTAIVSSGFTSSALSPPIYTLAVVSINPLSGKSSLCKRLIDSNIDNYRLFSLKNKSINKQNLAAWFYWGTVKHRRSDEKREALFHLIEHSTIAIDDNEQYDNYIKRITSLTLRPEEKFHNDSDYPQIKTFPKDKITIDAFLCIHDLSSTRQISELLFL
;
A
#
# COMPACT_ATOMS: atom_id res chain seq x y z
N MET A 1 5.49 11.43 -67.71
CA MET A 1 4.91 12.11 -66.52
C MET A 1 4.65 11.05 -65.47
N SER A 2 5.50 10.96 -64.45
CA SER A 2 5.41 9.97 -63.36
C SER A 2 4.47 10.51 -62.28
N LYS A 3 3.42 9.76 -61.92
CA LYS A 3 2.54 10.10 -60.79
C LYS A 3 3.13 9.50 -59.52
N THR A 4 3.75 10.35 -58.71
CA THR A 4 4.18 10.01 -57.35
C THR A 4 2.94 9.92 -56.46
N THR A 5 2.52 8.72 -56.12
CA THR A 5 1.49 8.48 -55.11
C THR A 5 2.11 8.72 -53.73
N ALA A 6 1.73 9.80 -53.06
CA ALA A 6 2.10 10.03 -51.67
C ALA A 6 1.36 9.01 -50.79
N ILE A 7 2.11 8.06 -50.23
CA ILE A 7 1.62 7.22 -49.15
C ILE A 7 1.57 8.11 -47.91
N VAL A 8 0.36 8.55 -47.53
CA VAL A 8 0.12 9.19 -46.26
C VAL A 8 0.28 8.11 -45.18
N SER A 9 1.48 8.05 -44.60
CA SER A 9 1.72 7.37 -43.34
C SER A 9 0.88 8.07 -42.28
N SER A 10 -0.30 7.53 -41.97
CA SER A 10 -0.98 7.84 -40.71
C SER A 10 -0.14 7.20 -39.61
N GLY A 11 0.91 7.91 -39.21
CA GLY A 11 1.69 7.62 -38.02
C GLY A 11 0.77 7.76 -36.82
N PHE A 12 0.04 6.69 -36.49
CA PHE A 12 -0.38 6.44 -35.12
C PHE A 12 0.90 6.18 -34.33
N THR A 13 1.56 7.25 -33.91
CA THR A 13 2.43 7.18 -32.75
C THR A 13 1.49 6.90 -31.59
N SER A 14 1.28 5.62 -31.27
CA SER A 14 0.85 5.27 -29.92
C SER A 14 1.98 5.74 -29.01
N SER A 15 1.94 7.01 -28.59
CA SER A 15 2.65 7.43 -27.41
C SER A 15 2.15 6.48 -26.34
N ALA A 16 3.01 5.53 -25.95
CA ALA A 16 2.71 4.60 -24.88
C ALA A 16 2.63 5.45 -23.62
N LEU A 17 1.44 5.97 -23.34
CA LEU A 17 1.13 6.71 -22.13
C LEU A 17 1.55 5.82 -20.98
N SER A 18 2.43 6.34 -20.13
CA SER A 18 2.86 5.64 -18.93
C SER A 18 1.63 5.17 -18.14
N PRO A 19 1.72 4.00 -17.48
CA PRO A 19 0.62 3.52 -16.67
C PRO A 19 0.31 4.56 -15.59
N PRO A 20 -0.98 4.83 -15.31
CA PRO A 20 -1.34 5.70 -14.22
C PRO A 20 -0.83 5.08 -12.91
N ILE A 21 -0.33 5.94 -12.03
CA ILE A 21 0.24 5.56 -10.75
C ILE A 21 -0.64 6.14 -9.65
N TYR A 22 -1.08 5.29 -8.74
CA TYR A 22 -1.89 5.64 -7.59
C TYR A 22 -1.21 5.20 -6.30
N THR A 23 -1.52 5.85 -5.20
CA THR A 23 -1.11 5.47 -3.86
C THR A 23 -2.33 5.08 -3.04
N LEU A 24 -2.35 3.83 -2.58
CA LEU A 24 -3.38 3.28 -1.73
C LEU A 24 -2.86 3.13 -0.31
N ALA A 25 -3.49 3.79 0.64
CA ALA A 25 -3.19 3.67 2.06
C ALA A 25 -4.17 2.71 2.74
N VAL A 26 -3.65 1.60 3.27
CA VAL A 26 -4.40 0.62 4.04
C VAL A 26 -4.43 1.05 5.50
N VAL A 27 -5.63 1.26 6.02
CA VAL A 27 -5.88 1.80 7.36
C VAL A 27 -6.89 0.92 8.09
N SER A 28 -6.79 0.89 9.40
CA SER A 28 -7.73 0.21 10.28
C SER A 28 -7.50 0.73 11.67
N ILE A 29 -8.56 0.87 12.44
CA ILE A 29 -8.48 1.25 13.85
C ILE A 29 -8.03 0.09 14.75
N ASN A 30 -8.22 -1.16 14.30
CA ASN A 30 -7.86 -2.34 15.07
C ASN A 30 -6.41 -2.76 14.74
N PRO A 31 -5.52 -2.88 15.74
CA PRO A 31 -4.14 -3.23 15.49
C PRO A 31 -3.93 -4.62 14.89
N LEU A 32 -4.83 -5.55 15.15
CA LEU A 32 -4.75 -6.93 14.71
C LEU A 32 -5.64 -7.23 13.50
N SER A 33 -6.09 -6.20 12.78
CA SER A 33 -7.06 -6.37 11.68
C SER A 33 -6.53 -7.02 10.40
N GLY A 34 -5.33 -7.59 10.43
CA GLY A 34 -4.72 -8.26 9.26
C GLY A 34 -4.18 -7.34 8.17
N LYS A 35 -3.94 -6.04 8.42
CA LYS A 35 -3.40 -5.08 7.43
C LYS A 35 -2.13 -5.59 6.76
N SER A 36 -1.12 -5.95 7.55
CA SER A 36 0.16 -6.44 7.03
C SER A 36 0.00 -7.73 6.22
N SER A 37 -0.90 -8.61 6.65
CA SER A 37 -1.23 -9.85 5.92
C SER A 37 -1.88 -9.55 4.56
N LEU A 38 -2.84 -8.62 4.53
CA LEU A 38 -3.45 -8.15 3.30
C LEU A 38 -2.41 -7.53 2.36
N CYS A 39 -1.58 -6.62 2.87
CA CYS A 39 -0.55 -5.97 2.09
C CYS A 39 0.47 -6.95 1.50
N LYS A 40 0.94 -7.92 2.31
CA LYS A 40 1.81 -8.99 1.83
C LYS A 40 1.16 -9.77 0.71
N ARG A 41 -0.12 -10.14 0.86
CA ARG A 41 -0.86 -10.93 -0.14
C ARG A 41 -1.10 -10.17 -1.45
N LEU A 42 -1.31 -8.86 -1.38
CA LEU A 42 -1.48 -8.00 -2.56
C LEU A 42 -0.18 -7.83 -3.34
N ILE A 43 0.96 -7.74 -2.65
CA ILE A 43 2.28 -7.61 -3.27
C ILE A 43 2.81 -8.95 -3.77
N ASP A 44 2.45 -10.05 -3.11
CA ASP A 44 2.97 -11.39 -3.38
C ASP A 44 1.87 -12.44 -3.24
N SER A 45 1.42 -12.96 -4.39
CA SER A 45 0.40 -14.00 -4.47
C SER A 45 0.95 -15.41 -4.16
N ASN A 46 2.27 -15.57 -3.99
CA ASN A 46 2.85 -16.85 -3.61
C ASN A 46 2.52 -17.16 -2.13
N ILE A 47 1.87 -18.31 -1.91
CA ILE A 47 1.41 -18.72 -0.58
C ILE A 47 2.56 -19.09 0.36
N ASP A 48 3.66 -19.63 -0.15
CA ASP A 48 4.82 -20.02 0.65
C ASP A 48 5.56 -18.79 1.17
N ASN A 49 5.68 -17.75 0.34
CA ASN A 49 6.25 -16.47 0.75
C ASN A 49 5.40 -15.77 1.82
N TYR A 50 4.07 -15.91 1.75
CA TYR A 50 3.17 -15.43 2.80
C TYR A 50 3.37 -16.19 4.12
N ARG A 51 3.48 -17.53 4.08
CA ARG A 51 3.74 -18.35 5.26
C ARG A 51 5.07 -17.98 5.91
N LEU A 52 6.14 -17.82 5.13
CA LEU A 52 7.45 -17.39 5.62
C LEU A 52 7.39 -16.02 6.29
N PHE A 53 6.68 -15.06 5.68
CA PHE A 53 6.44 -13.74 6.26
C PHE A 53 5.72 -13.84 7.62
N SER A 54 4.65 -14.61 7.71
CA SER A 54 3.88 -14.78 8.95
C SER A 54 4.69 -15.43 10.07
N LEU A 55 5.67 -16.28 9.75
CA LEU A 55 6.55 -16.91 10.73
C LEU A 55 7.60 -15.93 11.29
N LYS A 56 8.17 -15.07 10.44
CA LYS A 56 9.18 -14.06 10.83
C LYS A 56 8.60 -12.94 11.70
N ASN A 57 7.36 -12.55 11.46
CA ASN A 57 6.71 -11.48 12.22
C ASN A 57 6.40 -11.80 13.70
N LYS A 58 6.67 -13.02 14.18
CA LYS A 58 6.47 -13.37 15.59
C LYS A 58 7.54 -12.79 16.52
N SER A 59 8.69 -12.34 15.99
CA SER A 59 9.85 -11.93 16.77
C SER A 59 10.18 -10.43 16.70
N ILE A 60 9.25 -9.59 16.25
CA ILE A 60 9.52 -8.16 16.04
C ILE A 60 9.73 -7.45 17.38
N ASN A 61 10.90 -6.80 17.51
CA ASN A 61 11.27 -5.99 18.65
C ASN A 61 10.42 -4.69 18.67
N LYS A 62 9.65 -4.48 19.73
CA LYS A 62 8.65 -3.39 19.83
C LYS A 62 9.25 -1.97 19.87
N GLN A 63 10.55 -1.83 20.04
CA GLN A 63 11.18 -0.55 20.39
C GLN A 63 11.33 0.44 19.22
N ASN A 64 11.17 0.01 17.95
CA ASN A 64 11.27 0.88 16.77
C ASN A 64 10.16 0.57 15.76
N LEU A 65 8.92 0.95 16.07
CA LEU A 65 7.78 0.76 15.19
C LEU A 65 7.50 2.03 14.37
N ALA A 66 7.46 1.88 13.04
CA ALA A 66 7.12 2.95 12.11
C ALA A 66 5.67 3.37 12.28
N ALA A 67 5.33 4.61 11.95
CA ALA A 67 3.92 5.03 11.88
C ALA A 67 3.24 4.49 10.61
N TRP A 68 4.01 4.16 9.58
CA TRP A 68 3.51 3.55 8.35
C TRP A 68 4.63 2.75 7.65
N PHE A 69 4.24 1.83 6.77
CA PHE A 69 5.15 0.96 6.02
C PHE A 69 4.85 1.04 4.53
N TYR A 70 5.90 1.14 3.72
CA TYR A 70 5.78 0.98 2.26
C TYR A 70 6.05 -0.45 1.84
N TRP A 71 5.04 -1.09 1.30
CA TRP A 71 5.05 -2.51 0.93
C TRP A 71 5.53 -2.75 -0.51
N GLY A 72 5.48 -1.72 -1.35
CA GLY A 72 5.87 -1.79 -2.76
C GLY A 72 4.78 -1.35 -3.72
N THR A 73 4.98 -1.71 -4.98
CA THR A 73 4.04 -1.41 -6.07
C THR A 73 3.34 -2.68 -6.55
N VAL A 74 2.02 -2.66 -6.59
CA VAL A 74 1.17 -3.69 -7.21
C VAL A 74 0.81 -3.25 -8.62
N LYS A 75 0.88 -4.17 -9.59
CA LYS A 75 0.33 -3.94 -10.93
C LYS A 75 -1.07 -4.56 -10.99
N HIS A 76 -2.05 -3.78 -11.43
CA HIS A 76 -3.41 -4.29 -11.60
C HIS A 76 -4.03 -3.73 -12.89
N ARG A 77 -4.83 -4.56 -13.57
CA ARG A 77 -5.60 -4.18 -14.75
C ARG A 77 -7.02 -4.67 -14.56
N ARG A 78 -7.99 -3.75 -14.61
CA ARG A 78 -9.39 -4.15 -14.71
C ARG A 78 -9.64 -4.80 -16.07
N SER A 79 -10.59 -5.75 -16.13
CA SER A 79 -10.90 -6.47 -17.38
C SER A 79 -11.38 -5.57 -18.51
N ASP A 80 -11.98 -4.42 -18.18
CA ASP A 80 -12.48 -3.40 -19.10
C ASP A 80 -11.44 -2.34 -19.49
N GLU A 81 -10.27 -2.32 -18.85
CA GLU A 81 -9.23 -1.32 -19.10
C GLU A 81 -8.16 -1.81 -20.08
N LYS A 82 -7.80 -0.94 -21.02
CA LYS A 82 -6.77 -1.21 -22.04
C LYS A 82 -5.34 -1.16 -21.49
N ARG A 83 -5.13 -0.62 -20.28
CA ARG A 83 -3.81 -0.42 -19.68
C ARG A 83 -3.77 -0.85 -18.22
N GLU A 84 -2.61 -1.31 -17.78
CA GLU A 84 -2.33 -1.57 -16.36
C GLU A 84 -2.18 -0.25 -15.59
N ALA A 85 -2.65 -0.24 -14.34
CA ALA A 85 -2.35 0.78 -13.36
C ALA A 85 -1.34 0.25 -12.33
N LEU A 86 -0.54 1.16 -11.79
CA LEU A 86 0.43 0.88 -10.73
C LEU A 86 -0.11 1.44 -9.41
N PHE A 87 -0.08 0.64 -8.36
CA PHE A 87 -0.55 1.03 -7.03
C PHE A 87 0.61 0.93 -6.03
N HIS A 88 1.10 2.06 -5.55
CA HIS A 88 1.97 2.12 -4.38
C HIS A 88 1.14 1.78 -3.14
N LEU A 89 1.57 0.76 -2.40
CA LEU A 89 0.83 0.25 -1.24
C LEU A 89 1.51 0.72 0.05
N ILE A 90 0.75 1.48 0.84
CA ILE A 90 1.15 1.96 2.15
C ILE A 90 0.26 1.29 3.20
N GLU A 91 0.84 0.85 4.32
CA GLU A 91 0.08 0.47 5.51
C GLU A 91 0.32 1.50 6.60
N HIS A 92 -0.73 2.06 7.20
CA HIS A 92 -0.58 2.81 8.44
C HIS A 92 -0.54 1.86 9.64
N SER A 93 0.54 1.96 10.42
CA SER A 93 0.73 1.18 11.63
C SER A 93 -0.18 1.67 12.74
N THR A 94 -0.84 0.70 13.34
CA THR A 94 -1.71 0.81 14.52
C THR A 94 -1.01 0.33 15.79
N ILE A 95 0.15 -0.31 15.66
CA ILE A 95 0.87 -0.89 16.80
C ILE A 95 1.41 0.25 17.69
N ALA A 96 1.62 1.45 17.13
CA ALA A 96 1.96 2.65 17.88
C ALA A 96 0.81 3.22 18.74
N ILE A 97 -0.45 2.78 18.52
CA ILE A 97 -1.63 3.23 19.28
C ILE A 97 -1.63 2.66 20.70
N ASP A 98 -1.08 1.46 20.89
CA ASP A 98 -1.25 0.70 22.14
C ASP A 98 -0.32 1.18 23.28
N ASP A 99 0.87 1.69 22.93
CA ASP A 99 1.91 1.96 23.93
C ASP A 99 1.96 3.43 24.42
N ASN A 100 1.48 4.44 23.66
CA ASN A 100 1.56 5.87 24.06
C ASN A 100 0.62 6.85 23.31
N GLU A 101 -0.10 6.42 22.27
CA GLU A 101 -0.82 7.33 21.37
C GLU A 101 -2.34 7.27 21.60
N GLN A 102 -2.95 8.42 21.93
CA GLN A 102 -4.41 8.53 21.96
C GLN A 102 -5.00 8.29 20.57
N TYR A 103 -6.14 7.63 20.51
CA TYR A 103 -6.84 7.27 19.28
C TYR A 103 -7.05 8.45 18.31
N ASP A 104 -7.30 9.65 18.85
CA ASP A 104 -7.44 10.89 18.06
C ASP A 104 -6.16 11.27 17.30
N ASN A 105 -4.99 11.01 17.89
CA ASN A 105 -3.70 11.26 17.25
C ASN A 105 -3.46 10.28 16.10
N TYR A 106 -3.89 9.03 16.25
CA TYR A 106 -3.88 8.06 15.16
C TYR A 106 -4.77 8.51 13.99
N ILE A 107 -6.01 8.92 14.26
CA ILE A 107 -6.94 9.42 13.23
C ILE A 107 -6.31 10.62 12.51
N LYS A 108 -5.78 11.60 13.25
CA LYS A 108 -5.07 12.75 12.66
C LYS A 108 -3.89 12.31 11.80
N ARG A 109 -3.10 11.34 12.25
CA ARG A 109 -1.95 10.81 11.52
C ARG A 109 -2.34 10.14 10.21
N ILE A 110 -3.37 9.29 10.20
CA ILE A 110 -3.81 8.61 8.98
C ILE A 110 -4.48 9.57 7.99
N THR A 111 -5.06 10.68 8.47
CA THR A 111 -5.61 11.72 7.57
C THR A 111 -4.53 12.54 6.87
N SER A 112 -3.24 12.34 7.20
CA SER A 112 -2.14 12.95 6.46
C SER A 112 -2.11 12.45 5.02
N LEU A 113 -2.46 13.32 4.08
CA LEU A 113 -2.46 13.00 2.65
C LEU A 113 -1.07 12.92 2.04
N THR A 114 -0.01 13.29 2.76
CA THR A 114 1.36 13.26 2.24
C THR A 114 2.30 12.58 3.23
N LEU A 115 3.09 11.65 2.72
CA LEU A 115 4.07 10.88 3.48
C LEU A 115 5.47 11.16 2.93
N ARG A 116 6.45 11.25 3.81
CA ARG A 116 7.87 11.35 3.50
C ARG A 116 8.56 10.11 4.08
N PRO A 117 9.64 9.59 3.48
CA PRO A 117 10.35 8.43 4.01
C PRO A 117 10.64 8.60 5.50
N GLU A 118 10.36 7.57 6.32
CA GLU A 118 10.80 7.57 7.71
C GLU A 118 12.31 7.25 7.74
N GLU A 119 13.12 8.26 8.05
CA GLU A 119 14.60 8.19 8.08
C GLU A 119 15.16 7.11 9.03
N LYS A 120 14.34 6.59 9.94
CA LYS A 120 14.78 5.67 11.02
C LYS A 120 14.91 4.21 10.60
N PHE A 121 14.51 3.81 9.40
CA PHE A 121 14.55 2.41 8.95
C PHE A 121 15.69 2.16 7.96
N HIS A 122 16.91 2.45 8.39
CA HIS A 122 18.11 1.94 7.76
C HIS A 122 18.51 0.63 8.46
N ASN A 123 18.33 -0.49 7.75
CA ASN A 123 19.12 -1.73 7.84
C ASN A 123 18.74 -2.91 8.75
N ASP A 124 17.67 -2.91 9.53
CA ASP A 124 17.30 -4.15 10.26
C ASP A 124 16.33 -5.04 9.46
N SER A 125 16.79 -6.26 9.19
CA SER A 125 16.25 -7.28 8.27
C SER A 125 14.94 -7.95 8.70
N ASP A 126 14.31 -7.46 9.77
CA ASP A 126 13.34 -8.26 10.53
C ASP A 126 11.89 -7.84 10.32
N TYR A 127 11.65 -6.75 9.61
CA TYR A 127 10.32 -6.35 9.16
C TYR A 127 10.25 -6.49 7.62
N PRO A 128 9.10 -6.89 7.02
CA PRO A 128 8.92 -7.11 5.58
C PRO A 128 9.66 -6.03 4.79
N GLN A 129 10.73 -6.49 4.11
CA GLN A 129 11.71 -5.67 3.41
C GLN A 129 11.04 -4.43 2.84
N ILE A 130 11.28 -3.29 3.50
CA ILE A 130 10.80 -1.99 3.05
C ILE A 130 11.43 -1.80 1.68
N LYS A 131 10.62 -1.93 0.63
CA LYS A 131 11.11 -1.66 -0.72
C LYS A 131 11.52 -0.19 -0.76
N THR A 132 12.51 0.15 -1.59
CA THR A 132 12.98 1.54 -1.69
C THR A 132 11.81 2.47 -1.94
N PHE A 133 11.64 3.44 -1.04
CA PHE A 133 10.57 4.42 -1.14
C PHE A 133 10.78 5.25 -2.41
N PRO A 134 9.81 5.34 -3.32
CA PRO A 134 10.06 5.73 -4.71
C PRO A 134 10.37 7.22 -4.95
N LYS A 135 10.13 8.09 -3.96
CA LYS A 135 10.24 9.56 -4.06
C LYS A 135 10.50 10.20 -2.69
N ASP A 136 10.97 11.44 -2.63
CA ASP A 136 11.13 12.18 -1.36
C ASP A 136 9.79 12.41 -0.62
N LYS A 137 8.68 12.34 -1.34
CA LYS A 137 7.32 12.38 -0.80
C LYS A 137 6.34 11.62 -1.70
N ILE A 138 5.29 11.07 -1.10
CA ILE A 138 4.16 10.46 -1.79
C ILE A 138 2.86 11.09 -1.28
N THR A 139 1.93 11.35 -2.18
CA THR A 139 0.57 11.77 -1.85
C THR A 139 -0.38 10.57 -1.90
N ILE A 140 -1.26 10.44 -0.91
CA ILE A 140 -2.26 9.38 -0.84
C ILE A 140 -3.43 9.76 -1.76
N ASP A 141 -3.76 8.88 -2.70
CA ASP A 141 -4.87 9.07 -3.62
C ASP A 141 -6.17 8.47 -3.08
N ALA A 142 -6.07 7.37 -2.31
CA ALA A 142 -7.22 6.69 -1.72
C ALA A 142 -6.85 5.95 -0.43
N PHE A 143 -7.86 5.74 0.42
CA PHE A 143 -7.78 4.93 1.62
C PHE A 143 -8.57 3.63 1.44
N LEU A 144 -7.97 2.50 1.83
CA LEU A 144 -8.65 1.23 2.03
C LEU A 144 -8.82 1.00 3.53
N CYS A 145 -10.00 1.33 4.04
CA CYS A 145 -10.38 1.07 5.43
C CYS A 145 -10.78 -0.40 5.59
N ILE A 146 -10.05 -1.17 6.39
CA ILE A 146 -10.35 -2.59 6.64
C ILE A 146 -10.87 -2.80 8.05
N HIS A 147 -11.84 -3.71 8.16
CA HIS A 147 -12.43 -4.13 9.42
C HIS A 147 -12.32 -5.66 9.52
N ASP A 148 -11.79 -6.13 10.65
CA ASP A 148 -11.70 -7.55 10.92
C ASP A 148 -12.99 -8.04 11.57
N LEU A 149 -13.69 -8.92 10.85
CA LEU A 149 -14.96 -9.53 11.27
C LEU A 149 -14.77 -10.93 11.87
N SER A 150 -13.53 -11.41 11.96
CA SER A 150 -13.24 -12.75 12.50
C SER A 150 -13.38 -12.81 14.01
N SER A 151 -13.27 -11.67 14.70
CA SER A 151 -13.57 -11.59 16.11
C SER A 151 -15.09 -11.63 16.32
N THR A 152 -15.56 -12.41 17.29
CA THR A 152 -16.98 -12.49 17.68
C THR A 152 -17.52 -11.20 18.31
N ARG A 153 -16.73 -10.11 18.38
CA ARG A 153 -17.24 -8.78 18.73
C ARG A 153 -18.18 -8.32 17.61
N GLN A 154 -19.43 -8.08 17.97
CA GLN A 154 -20.46 -7.77 16.99
C GLN A 154 -20.12 -6.45 16.28
N ILE A 155 -20.34 -6.38 14.96
CA ILE A 155 -20.23 -5.16 14.14
C ILE A 155 -21.01 -3.98 14.77
N SER A 156 -22.09 -4.28 15.50
CA SER A 156 -22.86 -3.31 16.27
C SER A 156 -22.02 -2.52 17.28
N GLU A 157 -20.99 -3.10 17.90
CA GLU A 157 -20.12 -2.40 18.85
C GLU A 157 -19.23 -1.33 18.18
N LEU A 158 -19.00 -1.44 16.87
CA LEU A 158 -18.19 -0.49 16.08
C LEU A 158 -19.02 0.65 15.48
N LEU A 159 -20.33 0.47 15.35
CA LEU A 159 -21.26 1.46 14.78
C LEU A 159 -21.81 2.44 15.82
N PHE A 160 -21.53 2.22 17.11
CA PHE A 160 -21.80 3.18 18.18
C PHE A 160 -20.53 4.00 18.48
N LEU A 161 -20.16 4.87 17.54
CA LEU A 161 -19.32 6.05 17.76
C LEU A 161 -20.18 7.29 17.46
#